data_AF-A0A9J6ZAJ6-F1
#
_entry.id   AF-A0A9J6ZAJ6-F1
#
_cell.length_a   1.000
_cell.length_b   1.000
_cell.length_c   1.000
_cell.angle_alpha   90.00
_cell.angle_beta   90.00
_cell.angle_gamma   90.00
#
_symmetry.space_group_name_H-M   'P 1'
#
loop_
_entity.id
_entity.type
_entity.pdbx_description
1 polymer ?
#
loop_
_entity_poly.entity_id
_entity_poly.type
_entity_poly.pdbx_seq_one_letter_code
_entity_poly.pdbx_strand_id
1 'polypeptide(L)'
;MRFSIKVLLSILLVAIVTLVIGIIFIKNNSPLDAAYFASTYDKDVILVGVGNKGRFADIMVEDVFVNNNSQPLSVKIQVSDSFTGFIVSSNFEGDEEKKYNFQDLNSVSIPANTGRQEHFDKLSNGTASEKDPIYAITIKHDESIQKIRINYRYLGFAYEKIIEIQ
;
A
#
# COMPACT_ATOMS: atom_id res chain seq x y z
N MET A 1 27.97 17.60 33.98
CA MET A 1 28.19 16.18 34.32
C MET A 1 29.08 15.57 33.24
N ARG A 2 30.28 15.09 33.56
CA ARG A 2 31.17 14.43 32.58
C ARG A 2 31.00 12.92 32.71
N PHE A 3 30.44 12.27 31.69
CA PHE A 3 30.35 10.81 31.66
C PHE A 3 31.74 10.20 31.47
N SER A 4 32.02 9.08 32.14
CA SER A 4 33.26 8.34 31.90
C SER A 4 33.21 7.67 30.52
N ILE A 5 34.36 7.38 29.93
CA ILE A 5 34.45 6.69 28.64
C ILE A 5 33.69 5.36 28.65
N LYS A 6 33.69 4.65 29.79
CA LYS A 6 32.96 3.40 29.97
C LYS A 6 31.44 3.60 29.88
N VAL A 7 30.92 4.68 30.47
CA VAL A 7 29.49 5.02 30.40
C VAL A 7 29.10 5.45 28.98
N LEU A 8 29.93 6.23 28.30
CA LEU A 8 29.72 6.60 26.89
C LEU A 8 29.68 5.37 25.98
N LEU A 9 30.59 4.41 26.16
CA LEU A 9 30.61 3.16 25.41
C LEU A 9 29.36 2.31 25.67
N SER A 10 28.91 2.22 26.93
CA SER A 10 27.67 1.51 27.26
C SER A 10 26.44 2.15 26.62
N ILE A 11 26.34 3.49 26.66
CA ILE A 11 25.23 4.21 26.01
C ILE A 11 25.24 3.98 24.50
N LEU A 12 26.42 4.05 23.87
CA LEU A 12 26.58 3.78 22.45
C LEU A 12 26.17 2.35 22.10
N LEU A 13 26.58 1.36 22.89
CA LEU A 13 26.22 -0.04 22.69
C LEU A 13 24.70 -0.23 22.77
N VAL A 14 24.04 0.34 23.79
CA VAL A 14 22.59 0.27 23.94
C VAL A 14 21.90 0.92 22.75
N ALA A 15 22.35 2.10 22.32
CA ALA A 15 21.80 2.79 21.15
C ALA A 15 21.90 1.95 19.87
N ILE A 16 23.05 1.29 19.65
CA ILE A 16 23.25 0.38 18.50
C ILE A 16 22.29 -0.81 18.61
N VAL A 17 22.18 -1.45 19.77
CA VAL A 17 21.29 -2.60 19.97
C VAL A 17 19.83 -2.21 19.70
N THR A 18 19.37 -1.07 20.24
CA THR A 18 18.02 -0.56 20.00
C THR A 18 17.77 -0.25 18.53
N LEU A 19 18.75 0.36 17.84
CA LEU A 19 18.67 0.63 16.40
C LEU A 19 18.53 -0.67 15.60
N VAL A 20 19.37 -1.67 15.89
CA VAL A 20 19.34 -2.98 15.20
C VAL A 20 17.99 -3.67 15.41
N ILE A 21 17.49 -3.69 16.64
CA ILE A 21 16.16 -4.24 16.95
C ILE A 21 15.06 -3.48 16.18
N GLY A 22 15.14 -2.15 16.14
CA GLY A 22 14.21 -1.31 15.40
C GLY A 22 14.20 -1.61 13.90
N ILE A 23 15.36 -1.77 13.28
CA ILE A 23 15.50 -2.13 11.86
C ILE A 23 14.88 -3.51 11.60
N ILE A 24 15.17 -4.50 12.43
CA ILE A 24 14.59 -5.85 12.31
C ILE A 24 13.06 -5.79 12.45
N PHE A 25 12.56 -5.02 13.42
CA PHE A 25 11.13 -4.83 13.62
C PHE A 25 10.46 -4.22 12.39
N ILE A 26 11.01 -3.14 11.84
CA ILE A 26 10.48 -2.49 10.63
C ILE A 26 10.49 -3.44 9.44
N LYS A 27 11.57 -4.20 9.24
CA LYS A 27 11.69 -5.14 8.12
C LYS A 27 10.68 -6.29 8.22
N ASN A 28 10.38 -6.78 9.42
CA ASN A 28 9.45 -7.90 9.62
C ASN A 28 7.98 -7.47 9.67
N ASN A 29 7.69 -6.19 9.92
CA ASN A 29 6.34 -5.66 9.97
C ASN A 29 6.02 -4.90 8.68
N SER A 30 5.60 -5.63 7.64
CA SER A 30 5.12 -5.06 6.37
C SER A 30 4.10 -3.94 6.65
N PRO A 31 4.38 -2.69 6.24
CA PRO A 31 3.50 -1.54 6.51
C PRO A 31 2.35 -1.40 5.49
N LEU A 32 2.42 -2.11 4.36
CA LEU A 32 1.35 -2.13 3.37
C LEU A 32 0.18 -3.00 3.89
N ASP A 33 -0.97 -2.37 4.08
CA ASP A 33 -2.24 -3.05 4.27
C ASP A 33 -2.90 -3.19 2.90
N ALA A 34 -2.86 -4.39 2.33
CA ALA A 34 -3.42 -4.68 1.02
C ALA A 34 -4.29 -5.93 1.07
N ALA A 35 -5.46 -5.84 0.45
CA ALA A 35 -6.43 -6.93 0.36
C ALA A 35 -7.20 -6.89 -0.96
N TYR A 36 -7.62 -8.06 -1.44
CA TYR A 36 -8.58 -8.16 -2.51
C TYR A 36 -9.84 -7.35 -2.17
N PHE A 37 -10.30 -6.54 -3.12
CA PHE A 37 -11.48 -5.69 -2.93
C PHE A 37 -12.62 -6.09 -3.87
N ALA A 38 -12.37 -6.11 -5.18
CA ALA A 38 -13.37 -6.46 -6.18
C ALA A 38 -12.72 -6.93 -7.50
N SER A 39 -13.51 -7.54 -8.39
CA SER A 39 -13.07 -7.96 -9.72
C SER A 39 -14.21 -7.95 -10.72
N THR A 40 -13.86 -7.99 -12.00
CA THR A 40 -14.77 -8.43 -13.07
C THR A 40 -15.10 -9.91 -12.90
N TYR A 41 -16.16 -10.38 -13.58
CA TYR A 41 -16.58 -11.78 -13.51
C TYR A 41 -15.46 -12.76 -13.90
N ASP A 42 -14.71 -12.46 -14.96
CA ASP A 42 -13.62 -13.30 -15.47
C ASP A 42 -12.31 -13.17 -14.66
N LYS A 43 -12.28 -12.24 -13.69
CA LYS A 43 -11.10 -11.84 -12.90
C LYS A 43 -9.90 -11.40 -13.77
N ASP A 44 -10.17 -10.95 -14.98
CA ASP A 44 -9.20 -10.30 -15.87
C ASP A 44 -8.90 -8.85 -15.44
N VAL A 45 -9.79 -8.25 -14.64
CA VAL A 45 -9.53 -7.01 -13.91
C VAL A 45 -9.76 -7.23 -12.42
N ILE A 46 -8.75 -6.92 -11.61
CA ILE A 46 -8.81 -6.96 -10.15
C ILE A 46 -8.54 -5.59 -9.55
N LEU A 47 -9.33 -5.25 -8.55
CA LEU A 47 -9.13 -4.12 -7.67
C LEU A 47 -8.62 -4.61 -6.31
N VAL A 48 -7.45 -4.12 -5.91
CA VAL A 48 -6.85 -4.38 -4.60
C VAL A 48 -6.92 -3.10 -3.78
N GLY A 49 -7.66 -3.11 -2.68
CA GLY A 49 -7.64 -2.01 -1.72
C GLY A 49 -6.28 -1.97 -1.03
N VAL A 50 -5.63 -0.81 -1.02
CA VAL A 50 -4.31 -0.62 -0.41
C VAL A 50 -4.31 0.56 0.55
N GLY A 51 -3.48 0.47 1.58
CA GLY A 51 -3.32 1.50 2.60
C GLY A 51 -2.00 1.33 3.35
N ASN A 52 -1.63 2.32 4.13
CA ASN A 52 -0.38 2.33 4.89
C ASN A 52 -0.67 2.41 6.39
N LYS A 53 -0.48 1.30 7.10
CA LYS A 53 -0.57 1.24 8.58
C LYS A 53 0.73 1.70 9.27
N GLY A 54 1.76 2.02 8.48
CA GLY A 54 3.00 2.61 8.98
C GLY A 54 2.77 4.06 9.43
N ARG A 55 3.55 4.50 10.42
CA ARG A 55 3.39 5.83 11.05
C ARG A 55 4.41 6.88 10.61
N PHE A 56 5.53 6.45 10.04
CA PHE A 56 6.73 7.29 9.93
C PHE A 56 7.09 7.74 8.51
N ALA A 57 6.50 7.12 7.49
CA ALA A 57 6.76 7.43 6.10
C ALA A 57 5.60 6.96 5.23
N ASP A 58 5.61 7.42 4.00
CA ASP A 58 4.67 6.97 2.99
C ASP A 58 5.18 5.69 2.32
N ILE A 59 4.28 5.00 1.61
CA ILE A 59 4.61 3.85 0.78
C ILE A 59 4.63 4.27 -0.69
N MET A 60 5.67 3.82 -1.39
CA MET A 60 5.77 3.88 -2.85
C MET A 60 5.56 2.49 -3.41
N VAL A 61 4.51 2.27 -4.21
CA VAL A 61 4.37 1.02 -4.97
C VAL A 61 5.24 1.12 -6.21
N GLU A 62 6.14 0.16 -6.39
CA GLU A 62 7.10 0.18 -7.50
C GLU A 62 6.59 -0.64 -8.68
N ASP A 63 6.18 -1.88 -8.41
CA ASP A 63 5.79 -2.84 -9.43
C ASP A 63 4.68 -3.75 -8.92
N VAL A 64 3.89 -4.25 -9.87
CA VAL A 64 2.87 -5.26 -9.63
C VAL A 64 3.01 -6.37 -10.65
N PHE A 65 2.98 -7.60 -10.18
CA PHE A 65 3.02 -8.81 -10.99
C PHE A 65 1.81 -9.68 -10.70
N VAL A 66 1.39 -10.46 -11.67
CA VAL A 66 0.26 -11.38 -11.56
C VAL A 66 0.68 -12.82 -11.87
N ASN A 67 -0.02 -13.77 -11.26
CA ASN A 67 0.14 -15.21 -11.50
C ASN A 67 1.62 -15.65 -11.39
N ASN A 68 2.17 -16.22 -12.45
CA ASN A 68 3.55 -16.74 -12.52
C ASN A 68 4.60 -15.62 -12.76
N ASN A 69 4.47 -14.50 -12.04
CA ASN A 69 5.29 -13.29 -12.19
C ASN A 69 5.14 -12.59 -13.54
N SER A 70 3.99 -12.75 -14.19
CA SER A 70 3.69 -12.06 -15.44
C SER A 70 3.49 -10.56 -15.19
N GLN A 71 3.92 -9.74 -16.14
CA GLN A 71 3.54 -8.32 -16.14
C GLN A 71 2.07 -8.20 -16.54
N PRO A 72 1.26 -7.44 -15.78
CA PRO A 72 -0.11 -7.15 -16.18
C PRO A 72 -0.14 -6.35 -17.48
N LEU A 73 -1.24 -6.42 -18.22
CA LEU A 73 -1.46 -5.58 -19.41
C LEU A 73 -1.50 -4.10 -19.04
N SER A 74 -2.07 -3.79 -17.88
CA SER A 74 -2.03 -2.44 -17.34
C SER A 74 -2.23 -2.45 -15.83
N VAL A 75 -1.57 -1.50 -15.16
CA VAL A 75 -1.73 -1.26 -13.73
C VAL A 75 -1.86 0.23 -13.48
N LYS A 76 -2.85 0.61 -12.68
CA LYS A 76 -3.07 1.99 -12.23
C LYS A 76 -3.40 1.99 -10.75
N ILE A 77 -3.17 3.11 -10.08
CA ILE A 77 -3.65 3.36 -8.73
C ILE A 77 -4.81 4.37 -8.79
N GLN A 78 -5.92 4.02 -8.18
CA GLN A 78 -7.06 4.91 -7.96
C GLN A 78 -6.87 5.64 -6.63
N VAL A 79 -6.93 6.96 -6.68
CA VAL A 79 -7.01 7.83 -5.50
C VAL A 79 -8.44 8.33 -5.39
N SER A 80 -9.14 8.01 -4.31
CA SER A 80 -10.55 8.36 -4.14
C SER A 80 -10.84 8.76 -2.70
N ASP A 81 -12.10 8.91 -2.37
CA ASP A 81 -12.61 9.16 -1.03
C ASP A 81 -13.76 8.18 -0.70
N SER A 82 -14.18 8.14 0.56
CA SER A 82 -15.22 7.21 1.04
C SER A 82 -16.61 7.42 0.43
N PHE A 83 -16.89 8.59 -0.15
CA PHE A 83 -18.17 8.93 -0.77
C PHE A 83 -18.20 8.57 -2.25
N THR A 84 -17.07 8.77 -2.94
CA THR A 84 -16.90 8.43 -4.36
C THR A 84 -16.65 6.94 -4.56
N GLY A 85 -15.83 6.32 -3.71
CA GLY A 85 -15.48 4.91 -3.81
C GLY A 85 -14.58 4.60 -5.02
N PHE A 86 -14.52 3.34 -5.43
CA PHE A 86 -13.72 2.90 -6.56
C PHE A 86 -14.58 2.31 -7.66
N ILE A 87 -14.10 2.34 -8.89
CA ILE A 87 -14.69 1.61 -10.01
C ILE A 87 -13.84 0.40 -10.38
N VAL A 88 -14.50 -0.70 -10.76
CA VAL A 88 -13.86 -1.83 -11.43
C VAL A 88 -14.12 -1.67 -12.92
N SER A 89 -13.11 -1.26 -13.68
CA SER A 89 -13.22 -1.10 -15.13
C SER A 89 -11.98 -1.59 -15.86
N SER A 90 -12.19 -2.12 -17.07
CA SER A 90 -11.15 -2.52 -18.01
C SER A 90 -10.74 -1.38 -18.98
N ASN A 91 -11.43 -0.25 -18.92
CA ASN A 91 -11.16 1.00 -19.62
C ASN A 91 -10.80 2.07 -18.60
N PHE A 92 -9.73 2.84 -18.80
CA PHE A 92 -9.31 3.89 -17.84
C PHE A 92 -9.60 5.31 -18.33
N GLU A 93 -10.08 5.47 -19.57
CA GLU A 93 -10.26 6.78 -20.21
C GLU A 93 -11.71 7.01 -20.69
N GLY A 94 -12.62 6.08 -20.38
CA GLY A 94 -14.03 6.22 -20.74
C GLY A 94 -14.73 7.33 -19.96
N ASP A 95 -15.92 7.70 -20.41
CA ASP A 95 -16.67 8.84 -19.85
C ASP A 95 -17.12 8.60 -18.40
N GLU A 96 -17.33 7.36 -18.01
CA GLU A 96 -17.60 7.00 -16.61
C GLU A 96 -16.33 7.06 -15.77
N GLU A 97 -15.20 6.59 -16.31
CA GLU A 97 -13.92 6.51 -15.62
C GLU A 97 -13.25 7.86 -15.41
N LYS A 98 -13.58 8.87 -16.22
CA LYS A 98 -13.16 10.27 -15.99
C LYS A 98 -13.61 10.84 -14.64
N LYS A 99 -14.61 10.22 -13.98
CA LYS A 99 -15.04 10.60 -12.63
C LYS A 99 -14.13 10.04 -11.53
N TYR A 100 -13.26 9.08 -11.88
CA TYR A 100 -12.33 8.42 -10.99
C TYR A 100 -10.90 8.84 -11.33
N ASN A 101 -10.07 8.97 -10.31
CA ASN A 101 -8.70 9.45 -10.49
C ASN A 101 -7.73 8.29 -10.61
N PHE A 102 -7.54 7.81 -11.85
CA PHE A 102 -6.52 6.83 -12.19
C PHE A 102 -5.16 7.50 -12.40
N GLN A 103 -4.15 7.01 -11.71
CA GLN A 103 -2.78 7.50 -11.80
C GLN A 103 -1.80 6.35 -12.01
N ASP A 104 -0.59 6.67 -12.45
CA ASP A 104 0.50 5.71 -12.50
C ASP A 104 0.95 5.33 -11.08
N LEU A 105 1.40 4.09 -10.89
CA LEU A 105 1.84 3.60 -9.58
C LEU A 105 2.90 4.52 -8.95
N ASN A 106 3.89 4.91 -9.76
CA ASN A 106 5.04 5.69 -9.32
C ASN A 106 4.74 7.18 -9.10
N SER A 107 3.55 7.67 -9.46
CA SER A 107 3.16 9.07 -9.23
C SER A 107 2.41 9.26 -7.92
N VAL A 108 2.06 8.19 -7.20
CA VAL A 108 1.27 8.26 -5.97
C VAL A 108 2.04 7.73 -4.78
N SER A 109 2.07 8.56 -3.74
CA SER A 109 2.50 8.20 -2.40
C SER A 109 1.28 7.77 -1.59
N ILE A 110 1.32 6.59 -0.95
CA ILE A 110 0.28 6.17 -0.01
C ILE A 110 0.65 6.70 1.38
N PRO A 111 -0.03 7.75 1.90
CA PRO A 111 0.38 8.44 3.11
C PRO A 111 0.32 7.57 4.35
N ALA A 112 1.18 7.82 5.34
CA ALA A 112 1.10 7.16 6.63
C ALA A 112 -0.31 7.23 7.26
N ASN A 113 -0.70 6.20 8.02
CA ASN A 113 -1.99 6.09 8.72
C ASN A 113 -3.22 6.12 7.77
N THR A 114 -3.11 5.46 6.62
CA THR A 114 -4.20 5.26 5.65
C THR A 114 -4.56 3.78 5.50
N GLY A 115 -4.22 2.96 6.50
CA GLY A 115 -4.64 1.55 6.52
C GLY A 115 -6.15 1.41 6.68
N ARG A 116 -6.67 0.21 6.42
CA ARG A 116 -8.12 -0.04 6.47
C ARG A 116 -8.70 0.19 7.85
N GLN A 117 -7.95 -0.12 8.91
CA GLN A 117 -8.42 0.12 10.28
C GLN A 117 -8.58 1.61 10.55
N GLU A 118 -7.61 2.42 10.15
CA GLU A 118 -7.67 3.87 10.30
C GLU A 118 -8.86 4.48 9.54
N HIS A 119 -9.13 3.98 8.32
CA HIS A 119 -10.32 4.37 7.57
C HIS A 119 -11.62 3.91 8.22
N PHE A 120 -11.68 2.67 8.70
CA PHE A 120 -12.84 2.13 9.41
C PHE A 120 -13.16 2.94 10.67
N ASP A 121 -12.14 3.29 11.46
CA ASP A 121 -12.30 4.08 12.68
C ASP A 121 -12.85 5.48 12.38
N LYS A 122 -12.41 6.12 11.29
CA LYS A 122 -12.98 7.41 10.85
C LYS A 122 -14.43 7.30 10.43
N LEU A 123 -14.78 6.24 9.69
CA LEU A 123 -16.16 5.98 9.26
C LEU A 123 -17.07 5.71 10.45
N SER A 124 -16.66 4.83 11.38
CA SER A 124 -17.48 4.47 12.55
C SER A 124 -17.70 5.64 13.50
N ASN A 125 -16.71 6.54 13.62
CA ASN A 125 -16.79 7.72 14.47
C ASN A 125 -17.47 8.91 13.79
N GLY A 126 -17.88 8.79 12.53
CA GLY A 126 -18.49 9.88 11.76
C GLY A 126 -17.54 11.04 11.46
N THR A 127 -16.22 10.79 11.49
CA THR A 127 -15.18 11.79 11.23
C THR A 127 -14.56 11.68 9.85
N ALA A 128 -14.97 10.69 9.05
CA ALA A 128 -14.54 10.55 7.66
C ALA A 128 -15.01 11.74 6.79
N SER A 129 -14.13 12.21 5.92
CA SER A 129 -14.37 13.33 5.01
C SER A 129 -13.82 13.06 3.61
N GLU A 130 -14.20 13.89 2.63
CA GLU A 130 -13.64 13.84 1.27
C GLU A 130 -12.11 14.10 1.25
N LYS A 131 -11.56 14.62 2.34
CA LYS A 131 -10.11 14.86 2.51
C LYS A 131 -9.36 13.65 3.04
N ASP A 132 -10.05 12.54 3.31
CA ASP A 132 -9.46 11.29 3.77
C ASP A 132 -9.33 10.31 2.61
N PRO A 133 -8.23 10.38 1.82
CA PRO A 133 -8.12 9.62 0.59
C PRO A 133 -8.00 8.13 0.87
N ILE A 134 -8.73 7.33 0.08
CA ILE A 134 -8.61 5.88 0.00
C ILE A 134 -7.90 5.50 -1.30
N TYR A 135 -7.20 4.36 -1.28
CA TYR A 135 -6.38 3.92 -2.41
C TYR A 135 -6.73 2.50 -2.84
N ALA A 136 -6.72 2.27 -4.15
CA ALA A 136 -6.82 0.93 -4.69
C ALA A 136 -5.95 0.77 -5.93
N ILE A 137 -5.32 -0.38 -6.10
CA ILE A 137 -4.59 -0.74 -7.31
C ILE A 137 -5.53 -1.49 -8.24
N THR A 138 -5.74 -0.96 -9.44
CA THR A 138 -6.46 -1.65 -10.51
C THR A 138 -5.47 -2.35 -11.42
N ILE A 139 -5.67 -3.65 -11.61
CA ILE A 139 -4.77 -4.53 -12.34
C ILE A 139 -5.57 -5.20 -13.44
N LYS A 140 -5.13 -5.04 -14.70
CA LYS A 140 -5.72 -5.69 -15.87
C LYS A 140 -4.75 -6.70 -16.45
N HIS A 141 -5.24 -7.88 -16.77
CA HIS A 141 -4.49 -8.94 -17.44
C HIS A 141 -5.37 -9.63 -18.50
N ASP A 142 -4.76 -10.37 -19.41
CA ASP A 142 -5.46 -11.16 -20.44
C ASP A 142 -6.02 -12.47 -19.89
N GLU A 143 -5.37 -13.03 -18.88
CA GLU A 143 -5.83 -14.22 -18.16
C GLU A 143 -6.43 -13.88 -16.79
N SER A 144 -7.27 -14.79 -16.30
CA SER A 144 -7.83 -14.72 -14.95
C SER A 144 -6.71 -14.61 -13.90
N ILE A 145 -6.79 -13.58 -13.06
CA ILE A 145 -5.78 -13.30 -12.04
C ILE A 145 -6.10 -14.10 -10.77
N GLN A 146 -5.18 -14.99 -10.37
CA GLN A 146 -5.28 -15.82 -9.18
C GLN A 146 -4.31 -15.38 -8.08
N LYS A 147 -3.21 -14.73 -8.46
CA LYS A 147 -2.17 -14.29 -7.53
C LYS A 147 -1.67 -12.92 -7.94
N ILE A 148 -1.47 -12.06 -6.96
CA ILE A 148 -0.89 -10.72 -7.15
C ILE A 148 0.32 -10.61 -6.24
N ARG A 149 1.43 -10.10 -6.79
CA ARG A 149 2.59 -9.66 -6.03
C ARG A 149 2.75 -8.15 -6.20
N ILE A 150 2.80 -7.44 -5.08
CA ILE A 150 3.06 -6.00 -5.03
C ILE A 150 4.44 -5.78 -4.43
N ASN A 151 5.31 -5.13 -5.19
CA ASN A 151 6.61 -4.66 -4.72
C ASN A 151 6.48 -3.19 -4.34
N TYR A 152 7.02 -2.83 -3.19
CA TYR A 152 6.90 -1.46 -2.68
C TYR A 152 8.09 -1.08 -1.79
N ARG A 153 8.28 0.22 -1.59
CA ARG A 153 9.26 0.78 -0.64
C ARG A 153 8.60 1.47 0.54
N TYR A 154 9.25 1.31 1.69
CA TYR A 154 8.94 2.05 2.90
C TYR A 154 10.23 2.30 3.68
N LEU A 155 10.50 3.55 4.06
CA LEU A 155 11.75 3.95 4.73
C LEU A 155 13.03 3.46 4.00
N GLY A 156 12.98 3.41 2.66
CA GLY A 156 14.09 2.93 1.82
C GLY A 156 14.24 1.41 1.72
N PHE A 157 13.53 0.63 2.55
CA PHE A 157 13.51 -0.83 2.45
C PHE A 157 12.54 -1.29 1.35
N ALA A 158 12.97 -2.28 0.58
CA ALA A 158 12.12 -2.97 -0.38
C ALA A 158 11.34 -4.09 0.32
N TYR A 159 10.07 -4.20 -0.01
CA TYR A 159 9.15 -5.20 0.52
C TYR A 159 8.36 -5.86 -0.62
N GLU A 160 7.86 -7.04 -0.31
CA GLU A 160 6.95 -7.79 -1.16
C GLU A 160 5.67 -8.11 -0.39
N LYS A 161 4.52 -7.95 -1.04
CA LYS A 161 3.21 -8.41 -0.56
C LYS A 161 2.59 -9.34 -1.59
N ILE A 162 2.26 -10.56 -1.17
CA ILE A 162 1.52 -11.53 -1.97
C ILE A 162 0.06 -11.53 -1.53
N ILE A 163 -0.85 -11.56 -2.50
CA ILE A 163 -2.29 -11.69 -2.34
C ILE A 163 -2.76 -12.84 -3.23
N GLU A 164 -3.47 -13.81 -2.64
CA GLU A 164 -4.12 -14.89 -3.38
C GLU A 164 -5.60 -14.57 -3.51
N ILE A 165 -6.13 -14.78 -4.73
CA ILE A 165 -7.50 -14.45 -5.10
C ILE A 165 -8.31 -15.74 -5.10
N GLN A 166 -9.30 -15.79 -4.21
CA GLN A 166 -10.25 -16.90 -4.12
C GLN A 166 -11.34 -16.77 -5.18
#